data_AF-A0A370NE82-F1
#
_entry.id   AF-A0A370NE82-F1
#
_cell.length_a   1.000
_cell.length_b   1.000
_cell.length_c   1.000
_cell.angle_alpha   90.00
_cell.angle_beta   90.00
_cell.angle_gamma   90.00
#
_symmetry.space_group_name_H-M   'P 1'
#
loop_
_entity.id
_entity.type
_entity.pdbx_description
1 polymer ?
#
loop_
_entity_poly.entity_id
_entity_poly.type
_entity_poly.pdbx_seq_one_letter_code
_entity_poly.pdbx_strand_id
1 'polypeptide(L)' 'MGKYFLQSHEVPEPDAANKWFAYAENHGIDIPKAISIWEDAATESGAESRRIVGAAGITIETGGL' A
#
# COMPACT_ATOMS: atom_id res chain seq x y z
N MET A 1 -1.50 12.41 6.88
CA MET A 1 -0.50 11.91 5.92
C MET A 1 0.03 10.59 6.46
N GLY A 2 -0.02 9.50 5.70
CA GLY A 2 0.50 8.19 6.14
C GLY A 2 2.02 8.12 6.03
N LYS A 3 2.63 7.17 6.75
CA LYS A 3 4.03 6.76 6.55
C LYS A 3 4.06 5.41 5.87
N TYR A 4 5.03 5.23 4.98
CA TYR A 4 5.16 4.03 4.17
C TYR A 4 6.51 3.40 4.41
N PHE A 5 6.55 2.08 4.53
CA PHE A 5 7.78 1.36 4.83
C PHE A 5 7.96 0.18 3.88
N LEU A 6 9.18 0.01 3.38
CA LEU A 6 9.64 -1.20 2.68
C LEU A 6 10.67 -1.89 3.57
N GLN A 7 10.42 -3.14 3.96
CA GLN A 7 11.33 -3.90 4.84
C GLN A 7 11.77 -3.09 6.08
N SER A 8 10.81 -2.40 6.71
CA SER A 8 11.02 -1.54 7.89
C SER A 8 11.85 -0.26 7.67
N HIS A 9 12.17 0.11 6.42
CA HIS A 9 12.72 1.42 6.08
C HIS A 9 11.63 2.36 5.59
N GLU A 10 11.52 3.55 6.19
CA GLU A 10 10.57 4.58 5.75
C GLU A 10 10.95 5.05 4.34
N VAL A 11 9.98 5.08 3.44
CA VAL A 11 10.14 5.52 2.05
C VAL A 11 9.09 6.56 1.69
N PRO A 12 9.34 7.40 0.67
CA PRO A 12 8.33 8.25 0.09
C PRO A 12 7.13 7.46 -0.44
N GLU A 13 5.93 8.04 -0.37
CA GLU A 13 4.70 7.43 -0.91
C GLU A 13 4.85 6.95 -2.37
N PRO A 14 5.46 7.73 -3.30
CA PRO A 14 5.61 7.27 -4.69
C PRO A 14 6.41 5.97 -4.82
N ASP A 15 7.42 5.75 -3.97
CA ASP A 15 8.25 4.54 -4.01
C ASP A 15 7.47 3.32 -3.53
N ALA A 16 6.67 3.47 -2.47
CA ALA A 16 5.77 2.43 -2.00
C ALA A 16 4.64 2.14 -3.02
N ALA A 17 4.06 3.18 -3.63
CA ALA A 17 3.05 3.03 -4.67
C ALA A 17 3.60 2.30 -5.90
N ASN A 18 4.79 2.67 -6.38
CA ASN A 18 5.47 1.98 -7.48
C ASN A 18 5.66 0.48 -7.17
N LYS A 19 6.09 0.16 -5.94
CA LYS A 19 6.24 -1.23 -5.49
C LYS A 19 4.90 -1.97 -5.48
N TRP A 20 3.83 -1.33 -5.03
CA TRP A 20 2.50 -1.90 -5.00
C TRP A 20 1.97 -2.20 -6.40
N PHE A 21 2.03 -1.23 -7.32
CA PHE A 21 1.52 -1.42 -8.68
C PHE A 21 2.32 -2.47 -9.46
N ALA A 22 3.64 -2.55 -9.27
CA ALA A 22 4.45 -3.62 -9.85
C ALA A 22 4.10 -5.01 -9.27
N TYR A 23 3.80 -5.09 -7.97
CA TYR A 23 3.31 -6.33 -7.36
C TYR A 23 1.93 -6.73 -7.91
N ALA A 24 1.00 -5.77 -8.01
CA ALA A 24 -0.34 -5.97 -8.52
C ALA A 24 -0.35 -6.52 -9.94
N GLU A 25 0.43 -5.92 -10.85
CA GLU A 25 0.60 -6.39 -12.23
C GLU A 25 1.10 -7.83 -12.28
N ASN A 26 2.15 -8.16 -11.53
CA ASN A 26 2.73 -9.51 -11.48
C ASN A 26 1.79 -10.58 -10.88
N HIS A 27 0.77 -10.17 -10.12
CA HIS A 27 -0.21 -11.05 -9.48
C HIS A 27 -1.59 -11.01 -10.16
N GLY A 28 -1.71 -10.35 -11.31
CA GLY A 28 -2.95 -10.28 -12.08
C GLY A 28 -4.06 -9.48 -11.39
N ILE A 29 -3.71 -8.55 -10.49
CA ILE A 29 -4.64 -7.59 -9.92
C ILE A 29 -4.82 -6.47 -10.94
N ASP A 30 -6.06 -6.25 -11.39
CA ASP A 30 -6.36 -5.19 -12.35
C ASP A 30 -6.05 -3.79 -11.78
N ILE A 31 -5.64 -2.88 -12.65
CA ILE A 31 -5.22 -1.52 -12.25
C ILE A 31 -6.31 -0.78 -11.46
N PRO A 32 -7.59 -0.76 -11.86
CA PRO A 32 -8.64 -0.12 -11.07
C PRO A 32 -8.76 -0.67 -9.65
N LYS A 33 -8.71 -2.00 -9.48
CA LYS A 33 -8.72 -2.65 -8.16
C LYS A 33 -7.46 -2.35 -7.37
N ALA A 34 -6.29 -2.32 -8.01
CA ALA A 34 -5.05 -1.95 -7.36
C ALA A 34 -5.09 -0.51 -6.81
N ILE A 35 -5.65 0.43 -7.58
CA ILE A 35 -5.87 1.82 -7.13
C ILE A 35 -6.82 1.85 -5.93
N SER A 36 -7.97 1.16 -6.02
CA SER A 36 -8.96 1.14 -4.93
C SER A 36 -8.38 0.56 -3.63
N ILE A 37 -7.57 -0.51 -3.71
CA ILE A 37 -6.88 -1.08 -2.55
C ILE A 37 -5.85 -0.09 -1.98
N TRP A 38 -5.08 0.57 -2.84
CA TRP A 38 -4.06 1.54 -2.41
C TRP A 38 -4.69 2.73 -1.66
N GLU A 39 -5.74 3.32 -2.24
CA GLU A 39 -6.46 4.44 -1.65
C GLU A 39 -7.12 4.06 -0.33
N ASP A 40 -7.77 2.89 -0.26
CA ASP A 40 -8.38 2.41 0.98
C ASP A 40 -7.32 2.16 2.06
N ALA A 41 -6.19 1.55 1.71
CA ALA A 41 -5.10 1.25 2.65
C ALA A 41 -4.52 2.51 3.33
N ALA A 42 -4.59 3.66 2.65
CA ALA A 42 -4.18 4.97 3.18
C ALA A 42 -5.18 5.59 4.17
N THR A 43 -6.36 4.98 4.37
CA THR A 43 -7.38 5.42 5.33
C THR A 43 -7.30 4.64 6.64
N GLU A 44 -7.73 5.23 7.76
CA GLU A 44 -7.74 4.51 9.06
C GLU A 44 -8.52 3.18 9.00
N SER A 45 -9.65 3.17 8.28
CA SER A 45 -10.54 2.01 8.11
C SER A 45 -10.01 0.91 7.19
N GLY A 46 -9.04 1.20 6.32
CA GLY A 46 -8.55 0.25 5.30
C GLY A 46 -7.62 -0.84 5.80
N ALA A 47 -7.92 -1.43 6.97
CA ALA A 47 -7.09 -2.45 7.59
C ALA A 47 -6.88 -3.69 6.70
N GLU A 48 -7.91 -4.10 5.95
CA GLU A 48 -7.79 -5.23 5.03
C GLU A 48 -6.95 -4.87 3.81
N SER A 49 -7.15 -3.70 3.22
CA SER A 49 -6.33 -3.22 2.11
C SER A 49 -4.86 -3.07 2.51
N ARG A 50 -4.57 -2.61 3.74
CA ARG A 50 -3.20 -2.62 4.29
C ARG A 50 -2.62 -4.03 4.39
N ARG A 51 -3.40 -5.06 4.75
CA ARG A 51 -2.91 -6.45 4.75
C ARG A 51 -2.59 -6.93 3.34
N ILE A 52 -3.44 -6.60 2.37
CA ILE A 52 -3.22 -6.97 0.96
C ILE A 52 -1.95 -6.30 0.43
N VAL A 53 -1.78 -5.00 0.66
CA VAL A 53 -0.56 -4.24 0.31
C VAL A 53 0.66 -4.80 1.06
N GLY A 54 0.48 -5.31 2.27
CA GLY A 54 1.49 -6.04 3.05
C GLY A 54 2.09 -7.24 2.35
N ALA A 55 1.34 -7.92 1.47
CA ALA A 55 1.86 -9.04 0.67
C ALA A 55 2.96 -8.60 -0.31
N ALA A 56 2.98 -7.31 -0.69
CA ALA A 56 4.05 -6.71 -1.49
C ALA A 56 5.29 -6.29 -0.65
N GLY A 57 5.27 -6.53 0.66
CA GLY A 57 6.32 -6.11 1.61
C GLY A 57 6.21 -4.65 2.05
N ILE A 58 5.05 -4.03 1.85
CA ILE A 58 4.78 -2.62 2.19
C ILE A 58 4.01 -2.55 3.50
N THR A 59 4.48 -1.74 4.46
CA THR A 59 3.69 -1.37 5.64
C THR A 59 3.23 0.07 5.50
N ILE A 60 1.95 0.32 5.78
CA ILE A 60 1.35 1.65 5.78
C ILE A 60 0.90 1.96 7.21
N GLU A 61 1.48 3.01 7.79
CA GLU A 61 1.03 3.58 9.04
C GLU A 61 0.15 4.79 8.74
N THR A 62 -1.14 4.65 8.99
CA THR A 62 -2.05 5.79 8.98
C THR A 62 -1.85 6.54 10.30
N GLY A 63 -1.43 7.80 10.24
CA GLY A 63 -1.30 8.62 11.45
C GLY A 63 -2.64 8.70 12.16
N GLY A 64 -2.79 7.95 13.25
CA GLY A 64 -3.95 8.05 14.14
C GLY A 64 -3.72 9.19 15.12
N LEU A 65 -4.67 10.14 15.11
CA LEU A 65 -4.83 11.33 15.98
C LEU A 65 -3.55 12.04 16.49
#